data_AF-A0A2S8YP96-F1
#
_entry.id   AF-A0A2S8YP96-F1
#
_cell.length_a   1.000
_cell.length_b   1.000
_cell.length_c   1.000
_cell.angle_alpha   90.00
_cell.angle_beta   90.00
_cell.angle_gamma   90.00
#
_symmetry.space_group_name_H-M   'P 1'
#
loop_
_entity.id
_entity.type
_entity.pdbx_description
1 polymer ?
#
loop_
_entity_poly.entity_id
_entity_poly.type
_entity_poly.pdbx_seq_one_letter_code
_entity_poly.pdbx_strand_id
1 'polypeptide(L)'
;MRLLVVLTSSLLAAAQCFAAEGNPDLGKQVYEKWCSACHAPGDAYPGTLALRAKYKGALPEALEQRSDLTPDMVKYFVRNGVTIMPFFRKTEISDVELNAIADYLTKQGTKQ
;
A
#
# COMPACT_ATOMS: atom_id res chain seq x y z
N MET A 1 -7.67 -50.21 -51.14
CA MET A 1 -8.86 -49.37 -50.92
C MET A 1 -8.92 -48.99 -49.46
N ARG A 2 -8.72 -47.70 -49.14
CA ARG A 2 -9.30 -46.96 -47.99
C ARG A 2 -9.07 -47.56 -46.58
N LEU A 3 -8.55 -46.86 -45.57
CA LEU A 3 -8.75 -45.46 -45.22
C LEU A 3 -7.70 -45.10 -44.16
N LEU A 4 -6.98 -43.99 -44.36
CA LEU A 4 -6.21 -43.31 -43.34
C LEU A 4 -7.18 -42.77 -42.27
N VAL A 5 -7.03 -43.18 -41.01
CA VAL A 5 -7.70 -42.55 -39.87
C VAL A 5 -6.70 -41.60 -39.23
N VAL A 6 -6.82 -40.32 -39.57
CA VAL A 6 -6.06 -39.22 -38.97
C VAL A 6 -6.71 -38.90 -37.62
N LEU A 7 -6.09 -39.32 -36.52
CA LEU A 7 -6.44 -38.86 -35.17
C LEU A 7 -5.95 -37.42 -35.00
N THR A 8 -6.83 -36.46 -35.28
CA THR A 8 -6.59 -35.05 -34.93
C THR A 8 -6.87 -34.85 -33.44
N SER A 9 -5.81 -34.85 -32.62
CA SER A 9 -5.87 -34.38 -31.23
C SER A 9 -6.11 -32.87 -31.21
N SER A 10 -7.35 -32.46 -30.96
CA SER A 10 -7.71 -31.07 -30.69
C SER A 10 -7.16 -30.66 -29.31
N LEU A 11 -6.07 -29.88 -29.32
CA LEU A 11 -5.58 -29.18 -28.13
C LEU A 11 -6.56 -28.06 -27.76
N LEU A 12 -7.35 -28.28 -26.72
CA LEU A 12 -8.10 -27.21 -26.05
C LEU A 12 -7.11 -26.39 -25.21
N ALA A 13 -6.69 -25.24 -25.72
CA ALA A 13 -5.92 -24.28 -24.94
C ALA A 13 -6.87 -23.59 -23.94
N ALA A 14 -6.88 -24.04 -22.69
CA ALA A 14 -7.50 -23.29 -21.61
C ALA A 14 -6.73 -21.98 -21.41
N ALA A 15 -7.35 -20.85 -21.77
CA ALA A 15 -6.85 -19.53 -21.42
C ALA A 15 -6.90 -19.40 -19.90
N GLN A 16 -5.77 -19.62 -19.25
CA GLN A 16 -5.59 -19.26 -17.85
C GLN A 16 -5.57 -17.73 -17.81
N CYS A 17 -6.70 -17.13 -17.43
CA CYS A 17 -6.73 -15.78 -16.90
C CYS A 17 -5.91 -15.80 -15.61
N PHE A 18 -4.61 -15.57 -15.71
CA PHE A 18 -3.83 -15.10 -14.57
C PHE A 18 -4.39 -13.71 -14.25
N ALA A 19 -5.36 -13.65 -13.34
CA ALA A 19 -5.56 -12.44 -12.57
C ALA A 19 -4.18 -12.13 -11.98
N ALA A 20 -3.63 -10.95 -12.29
CA ALA A 20 -2.43 -10.49 -11.62
C ALA A 20 -2.78 -10.36 -10.14
N GLU A 21 -2.49 -11.41 -9.37
CA GLU A 21 -2.46 -11.33 -7.91
C GLU A 21 -1.46 -10.23 -7.57
N GLY A 22 -2.01 -9.10 -7.13
CA GLY A 22 -1.22 -7.90 -6.85
C GLY A 22 -0.13 -8.20 -5.84
N ASN A 23 1.00 -7.51 -5.96
CA ASN A 23 2.10 -7.59 -5.01
C ASN A 23 1.59 -7.31 -3.58
N PRO A 24 1.53 -8.31 -2.68
CA PRO A 24 0.98 -8.15 -1.34
C PRO A 24 1.80 -7.18 -0.48
N ASP A 25 3.07 -6.99 -0.81
CA ASP A 25 4.01 -6.10 -0.11
C ASP A 25 4.00 -4.68 -0.67
N LEU A 26 3.22 -4.38 -1.71
CA LEU A 26 3.23 -3.07 -2.38
C LEU A 26 3.03 -1.91 -1.39
N GLY A 27 2.10 -2.04 -0.45
CA GLY A 27 1.84 -0.98 0.53
C GLY A 27 3.03 -0.69 1.44
N LYS A 28 3.75 -1.74 1.88
CA LYS A 28 4.98 -1.62 2.66
C LYS A 28 6.10 -0.98 1.83
N GLN A 29 6.27 -1.40 0.58
CA GLN A 29 7.28 -0.85 -0.32
C GLN A 29 7.04 0.65 -0.60
N VAL A 30 5.78 1.06 -0.79
CA VAL A 30 5.40 2.46 -0.97
C VAL A 30 5.68 3.26 0.30
N TYR A 31 5.35 2.72 1.48
CA TYR A 31 5.66 3.36 2.76
C TYR A 31 7.17 3.54 2.96
N GLU A 32 7.97 2.50 2.72
CA GLU A 32 9.43 2.56 2.83
C GLU A 32 10.02 3.61 1.89
N LYS A 33 9.55 3.66 0.64
CA LYS A 33 10.06 4.59 -0.37
C LYS A 33 9.69 6.04 -0.09
N TRP A 34 8.43 6.31 0.27
CA TRP A 34 7.88 7.67 0.25
C TRP A 34 7.63 8.25 1.64
N CYS A 35 7.37 7.42 2.65
CA CYS A 35 6.87 7.87 3.95
C CYS A 35 7.93 7.74 5.04
N SER A 36 8.73 6.67 5.01
CA SER A 36 9.66 6.31 6.10
C SER A 36 10.67 7.41 6.44
N ALA A 37 11.14 8.16 5.44
CA ALA A 37 12.08 9.27 5.64
C ALA A 37 11.56 10.36 6.60
N CYS A 38 10.23 10.48 6.74
CA CYS A 38 9.58 11.39 7.69
C CYS A 38 8.81 10.68 8.80
N HIS A 39 8.34 9.46 8.59
CA HIS A 39 7.39 8.77 9.46
C HIS A 39 7.87 7.44 10.05
N ALA A 40 9.13 7.04 9.81
CA ALA A 40 9.68 5.88 10.48
C ALA A 40 9.66 6.05 12.03
N PRO A 41 9.64 4.96 12.80
CA PRO A 41 9.66 5.03 14.26
C PRO A 41 10.97 5.63 14.79
N GLY A 42 10.88 6.47 15.83
CA GLY A 42 12.03 7.01 16.55
C GLY A 42 12.11 8.54 16.54
N ASP A 43 13.24 9.05 17.03
CA ASP A 43 13.41 10.48 17.36
C ASP A 43 14.06 11.32 16.26
N ALA A 44 14.36 10.73 15.11
CA ALA A 44 15.04 11.42 14.00
C ALA A 44 14.08 11.84 12.87
N TYR A 45 12.80 11.48 12.96
CA TYR A 45 11.86 11.56 11.83
C TYR A 45 10.84 12.69 12.05
N PRO A 46 10.85 13.75 11.22
CA PRO A 46 10.10 14.97 11.49
C PRO A 46 8.58 14.77 11.56
N GLY A 47 8.02 13.87 10.75
CA GLY A 47 6.60 13.52 10.78
C GLY A 47 6.22 12.79 12.06
N THR A 48 7.04 11.84 12.50
CA THR A 48 6.88 11.12 13.78
C THR A 48 6.96 12.08 14.97
N LEU A 49 7.97 12.96 15.00
CA LEU A 49 8.09 13.98 16.05
C LEU A 49 6.90 14.95 16.09
N ALA A 50 6.40 15.36 14.92
CA ALA A 50 5.22 16.22 14.83
C ALA A 50 3.95 15.53 15.38
N LEU A 51 3.77 14.24 15.10
CA LEU A 51 2.65 13.45 15.65
C LEU A 51 2.78 13.31 17.17
N ARG A 52 3.97 13.03 17.68
CA ARG A 52 4.24 13.00 19.13
C ARG A 52 3.86 14.32 19.79
N ALA A 53 4.30 15.45 19.24
CA ALA A 53 4.00 16.77 19.78
C ALA A 53 2.49 17.09 19.73
N LYS A 54 1.80 16.71 18.65
CA LYS A 54 0.36 16.90 18.48
C LYS A 54 -0.45 16.10 19.49
N TYR A 55 -0.14 14.82 19.66
CA TYR A 55 -0.96 13.90 20.45
C TYR A 55 -0.48 13.72 21.89
N LYS A 56 0.72 14.19 22.24
CA LYS A 56 1.26 14.19 23.62
C LYS A 56 1.18 12.81 24.30
N GLY A 57 1.41 11.74 23.53
CA GLY A 57 1.35 10.36 24.01
C GLY A 57 -0.05 9.73 24.05
N ALA A 58 -1.12 10.46 23.69
CA ALA A 58 -2.47 9.90 23.62
C ALA A 58 -2.64 8.87 22.48
N LEU A 59 -1.77 8.93 21.47
CA LEU A 59 -1.70 7.99 20.36
C LEU A 59 -0.23 7.68 20.07
N PRO A 60 0.11 6.46 19.58
CA PRO A 60 1.44 6.16 19.08
C PRO A 60 1.89 7.16 18.01
N GLU A 61 3.14 7.60 18.03
CA GLU A 61 3.66 8.52 17.01
C GLU A 61 4.02 7.81 15.70
N ALA A 62 4.41 6.54 15.75
CA ALA A 62 4.75 5.75 14.57
C ALA A 62 3.46 5.33 13.84
N LEU A 63 3.36 5.66 12.54
CA LEU A 63 2.14 5.39 11.76
C LEU A 63 1.77 3.90 11.73
N GLU A 64 2.76 3.02 11.67
CA GLU A 64 2.56 1.56 11.63
C GLU A 64 2.06 0.99 12.97
N GLN A 65 2.08 1.76 14.06
CA GLN A 65 1.59 1.36 15.38
C GLN A 65 0.21 1.96 15.70
N ARG A 66 -0.38 2.72 14.77
CA ARG A 66 -1.67 3.38 14.95
C ARG A 66 -2.83 2.43 14.64
N SER A 67 -3.86 2.47 15.47
CA SER A 67 -5.10 1.69 15.27
C SER A 67 -6.31 2.53 14.85
N ASP A 68 -6.18 3.86 14.84
CA ASP A 68 -7.24 4.81 14.50
C ASP A 68 -7.14 5.33 13.06
N LEU A 69 -6.17 4.84 12.27
CA LEU A 69 -6.06 5.20 10.85
C LEU A 69 -7.19 4.55 10.07
N THR A 70 -7.81 5.33 9.18
CA THR A 70 -8.77 4.85 8.18
C THR A 70 -8.19 5.00 6.77
N PRO A 71 -8.61 4.16 5.80
CA PRO A 71 -8.09 4.28 4.44
C PRO A 71 -8.31 5.69 3.85
N ASP A 72 -9.46 6.29 4.10
CA ASP A 72 -9.79 7.62 3.60
C ASP A 72 -8.92 8.71 4.26
N MET A 73 -8.62 8.58 5.55
CA MET A 73 -7.71 9.50 6.24
C MET A 73 -6.31 9.45 5.64
N VAL A 74 -5.76 8.24 5.42
CA VAL A 74 -4.44 8.07 4.79
C VAL A 74 -4.44 8.66 3.38
N LYS A 75 -5.45 8.32 2.57
CA LYS A 75 -5.58 8.82 1.19
C LYS A 75 -5.65 10.35 1.16
N TYR A 76 -6.43 10.94 2.08
CA TYR A 76 -6.58 12.39 2.16
C TYR A 76 -5.23 13.07 2.44
N PHE A 77 -4.49 12.65 3.47
CA PHE A 77 -3.21 13.29 3.80
C PHE A 77 -2.14 13.07 2.75
N VAL A 78 -2.08 11.89 2.11
CA VAL A 78 -1.14 11.67 0.99
C VAL A 78 -1.46 12.60 -0.18
N ARG A 79 -2.73 12.89 -0.47
CA ARG A 79 -3.14 13.74 -1.59
C ARG A 79 -3.17 15.24 -1.31
N ASN A 80 -3.28 15.63 -0.04
CA ASN A 80 -3.45 17.04 0.33
C ASN A 80 -2.28 17.59 1.17
N GLY A 81 -1.46 16.71 1.75
CA GLY A 81 -0.45 17.10 2.73
C GLY A 81 -1.07 17.67 4.00
N VAL A 82 -0.21 18.06 4.94
CA VAL A 82 -0.59 18.82 6.14
C VAL A 82 0.64 19.46 6.76
N THR A 83 0.60 20.77 6.97
CA THR A 83 1.72 21.54 7.54
C THR A 83 3.02 21.35 6.73
N ILE A 84 3.96 20.53 7.22
CA ILE A 84 5.25 20.25 6.57
C ILE A 84 5.24 18.94 5.78
N MET A 85 4.20 18.11 5.95
CA MET A 85 4.01 16.92 5.14
C MET A 85 3.59 17.37 3.73
N PRO A 86 4.40 17.12 2.69
CA PRO A 86 4.04 17.46 1.32
C PRO A 86 2.90 16.56 0.82
N PHE A 87 2.18 17.03 -0.18
CA PHE A 87 1.25 16.19 -0.94
C PHE A 87 1.98 15.45 -2.07
N PHE A 88 1.48 14.27 -2.42
CA PHE A 88 2.02 13.44 -3.51
C PHE A 88 1.07 13.42 -4.72
N ARG A 89 1.64 13.67 -5.90
CA ARG A 89 0.91 13.62 -7.17
C ARG A 89 0.66 12.18 -7.60
N LYS A 90 -0.29 11.99 -8.52
CA LYS A 90 -0.58 10.68 -9.13
C LYS A 90 0.60 10.09 -9.91
N THR A 91 1.51 10.94 -10.37
CA THR A 91 2.75 10.55 -11.04
C THR A 91 3.84 10.05 -10.09
N GLU A 92 3.72 10.33 -8.79
CA GLU A 92 4.68 9.91 -7.75
C GLU A 92 4.16 8.71 -6.98
N ILE A 93 2.89 8.78 -6.58
CA ILE A 93 2.13 7.69 -5.97
C ILE A 93 0.85 7.51 -6.78
N SER A 94 0.79 6.44 -7.56
CA SER A 94 -0.39 6.07 -8.36
C SER A 94 -1.61 5.76 -7.48
N ASP A 95 -2.81 5.66 -8.06
CA ASP A 95 -4.00 5.31 -7.29
C ASP A 95 -3.96 3.86 -6.76
N VAL A 96 -3.25 2.96 -7.46
CA VAL A 96 -2.99 1.58 -7.00
C VAL A 96 -2.07 1.59 -5.78
N GLU A 97 -0.94 2.29 -5.84
CA GLU A 97 -0.02 2.43 -4.71
C GLU A 97 -0.67 3.14 -3.52
N LEU A 98 -1.50 4.16 -3.78
CA LEU A 98 -2.24 4.89 -2.75
C LEU A 98 -3.19 3.96 -1.98
N ASN A 99 -3.94 3.12 -2.69
CA ASN A 99 -4.81 2.14 -2.05
C ASN A 99 -3.98 1.12 -1.27
N ALA A 100 -2.86 0.64 -1.82
CA ALA A 100 -2.00 -0.32 -1.16
C ALA A 100 -1.39 0.21 0.15
N ILE A 101 -0.91 1.46 0.19
CA ILE A 101 -0.37 2.04 1.43
C ILE A 101 -1.47 2.33 2.46
N ALA A 102 -2.66 2.76 2.01
CA ALA A 102 -3.81 2.94 2.89
C ALA A 102 -4.21 1.62 3.56
N ASP A 103 -4.30 0.54 2.78
CA ASP A 103 -4.60 -0.79 3.30
C ASP A 103 -3.49 -1.29 4.23
N TYR A 104 -2.22 -1.05 3.89
CA TYR A 104 -1.08 -1.43 4.72
C TYR A 104 -1.13 -0.78 6.10
N LEU A 105 -1.28 0.54 6.18
CA LEU A 105 -1.28 1.28 7.45
C LEU A 105 -2.53 1.02 8.31
N THR A 106 -3.64 0.64 7.68
CA THR A 106 -4.91 0.42 8.40
C THR A 106 -5.09 -1.03 8.85
N LYS A 107 -4.41 -1.99 8.21
CA LYS A 107 -4.36 -3.39 8.67
C LYS A 107 -3.58 -3.56 9.97
N GLN A 108 -2.51 -2.79 10.20
CA GLN A 108 -1.62 -2.99 11.35
C GLN A 108 -2.29 -2.73 12.71
N GLY A 109 -3.34 -1.90 12.76
CA GLY A 109 -4.13 -1.65 13.97
C GLY A 109 -4.84 -2.87 14.59
N THR A 110 -4.76 -4.04 13.93
CA THR A 110 -5.36 -5.31 14.39
C THR A 110 -4.35 -6.35 14.88
N LYS A 111 -3.04 -6.09 14.79
CA LYS A 111 -2.02 -6.98 15.39
C LYS A 111 -1.64 -6.45 16.77
N GLN A 112 -2.23 -7.06 17.80
CA GLN A 112 -1.76 -7.03 19.19
C GLN A 112 -0.56 -7.95 19.36
#